data_AF-A0A938XDT0-F1
#
_entry.id   AF-A0A938XDT0-F1
#
_cell.length_a   1.000
_cell.length_b   1.000
_cell.length_c   1.000
_cell.angle_alpha   90.00
_cell.angle_beta   90.00
_cell.angle_gamma   90.00
#
_symmetry.space_group_name_H-M   'P 1'
#
loop_
_entity.id
_entity.type
_entity.pdbx_description
1 polymer ?
#
loop_
_entity_poly.entity_id
_entity_poly.type
_entity_poly.pdbx_seq_one_letter_code
_entity_poly.pdbx_strand_id
1 'polypeptide(L)' 'EAVRRLIYTTNAIEGFNRQLRKVTKSKTVFPSDDSLLKMLYLAMMDITKKWTGHRQDWGQIHSQLEIFFEE' A
#
# COMPACT_ATOMS: atom_id res chain seq x y z
N GLU A 1 -4.13 -20.87 4.44
CA GLU A 1 -2.75 -20.35 4.23
C GLU A 1 -2.73 -19.02 3.48
N ALA A 2 -3.53 -18.85 2.42
CA ALA A 2 -3.60 -17.61 1.65
C ALA A 2 -3.88 -16.35 2.49
N VAL A 3 -4.82 -16.40 3.44
CA VAL A 3 -5.10 -15.28 4.38
C VAL A 3 -3.87 -14.95 5.25
N ARG A 4 -3.23 -15.98 5.82
CA ARG A 4 -2.01 -15.80 6.62
C ARG A 4 -0.89 -15.17 5.79
N ARG A 5 -0.71 -15.65 4.55
CA ARG A 5 0.28 -15.11 3.62
C ARG A 5 -0.03 -13.65 3.28
N LEU A 6 -1.29 -13.30 3.01
CA LEU A 6 -1.71 -11.91 2.79
C LEU A 6 -1.30 -10.99 3.95
N ILE A 7 -1.51 -11.42 5.18
CA ILE A 7 -1.21 -10.62 6.38
C ILE A 7 0.30 -10.49 6.63
N TYR A 8 1.04 -11.60 6.55
CA TYR A 8 2.47 -11.59 6.89
C TYR A 8 3.38 -11.18 5.74
N THR A 9 2.91 -11.15 4.48
CA THR A 9 3.72 -10.60 3.39
C THR A 9 3.78 -9.08 3.49
N THR A 10 4.95 -8.56 3.84
CA THR A 10 5.22 -7.11 3.94
C THR A 10 5.48 -6.46 2.58
N ASN A 11 5.61 -7.24 1.49
CA ASN A 11 5.93 -6.77 0.13
C ASN A 11 5.11 -5.55 -0.33
N ALA A 12 3.80 -5.51 -0.02
CA ALA A 12 2.94 -4.39 -0.39
C ALA A 12 3.31 -3.10 0.36
N ILE A 13 3.45 -3.18 1.68
CA ILE A 13 3.81 -2.05 2.55
C ILE A 13 5.25 -1.60 2.29
N GLU A 14 6.20 -2.53 2.14
CA GLU A 14 7.58 -2.24 1.79
C GLU A 14 7.70 -1.58 0.42
N GLY A 15 6.96 -2.09 -0.57
CA GLY A 15 6.89 -1.52 -1.91
C GLY A 15 6.34 -0.09 -1.91
N PHE A 16 5.30 0.18 -1.12
CA PHE A 16 4.75 1.51 -0.92
C PHE A 16 5.76 2.46 -0.25
N ASN A 17 6.35 2.04 0.88
CA ASN A 17 7.34 2.83 1.62
C ASN A 17 8.60 3.11 0.80
N ARG A 18 9.03 2.16 -0.05
CA ARG A 18 10.13 2.37 -0.99
C ARG A 18 9.83 3.49 -1.98
N GLN A 19 8.60 3.55 -2.50
CA GLN A 19 8.20 4.61 -3.45
C GLN A 19 8.12 5.98 -2.75
N LEU A 20 7.59 6.04 -1.54
CA LEU A 20 7.59 7.28 -0.73
C LEU A 20 9.01 7.76 -0.41
N ARG A 21 9.92 6.85 -0.05
CA ARG A 21 11.35 7.17 0.16
C ARG A 21 12.02 7.67 -1.12
N LYS A 22 11.65 7.12 -2.29
CA LYS A 22 12.19 7.56 -3.57
C LYS A 22 11.84 9.02 -3.88
N VAL A 23 10.59 9.44 -3.63
CA VAL A 23 10.14 10.81 -3.93
C VAL A 23 10.64 11.84 -2.91
N THR A 24 10.87 11.42 -1.67
CA THR A 24 11.41 12.29 -0.60
C THR A 24 12.94 12.39 -0.60
N LYS A 25 13.65 11.48 -1.28
CA LYS A 25 15.13 11.46 -1.32
C LYS A 25 15.75 12.76 -1.84
N SER A 26 15.11 13.45 -2.78
CA SER A 26 15.64 14.68 -3.39
C SER A 26 15.36 15.94 -2.56
N LYS A 27 14.41 15.90 -1.63
CA LYS A 27 14.01 17.05 -0.81
C LYS A 27 14.02 16.66 0.66
N THR A 28 15.13 16.95 1.33
CA THR A 28 15.35 16.61 2.75
C THR A 28 14.79 17.65 3.72
N VAL A 29 14.55 18.88 3.26
CA VAL A 29 14.02 19.99 4.08
C VAL A 29 12.71 20.48 3.50
N PHE A 30 11.70 20.59 4.37
CA PHE A 30 10.37 21.08 4.05
C PHE A 30 10.10 22.38 4.82
N PRO A 31 9.51 23.41 4.18
CA PRO A 31 9.22 24.69 4.84
C PRO A 31 8.08 24.60 5.87
N SER A 32 7.21 23.60 5.77
CA SER A 32 6.15 23.31 6.75
C SER A 32 5.66 21.87 6.63
N ASP A 33 4.99 21.36 7.67
CA ASP A 33 4.39 20.02 7.68
C ASP A 33 3.34 19.86 6.57
N ASP A 34 2.55 20.90 6.31
CA ASP A 34 1.58 20.92 5.20
C ASP A 34 2.23 20.71 3.82
N SER A 35 3.42 21.27 3.63
CA SER A 35 4.15 21.13 2.36
C SER A 35 4.66 19.70 2.17
N LEU A 36 5.05 19.03 3.25
CA LEU A 36 5.40 17.61 3.27
C LEU A 36 4.17 16.74 2.99
N LEU A 37 3.06 17.01 3.70
CA LEU A 37 1.81 16.27 3.55
C LEU A 37 1.29 16.34 2.11
N LYS A 38 1.30 17.53 1.49
CA LYS A 38 0.90 17.71 0.08
C LYS A 38 1.78 16.92 -0.88
N MET A 39 3.10 16.89 -0.65
CA MET A 39 4.01 16.10 -1.48
C MET A 39 3.72 14.60 -1.36
N LEU A 40 3.55 14.10 -0.13
CA LEU A 40 3.23 12.70 0.11
C LEU A 40 1.86 12.32 -0.48
N TYR A 41 0.88 13.21 -0.39
CA TYR A 41 -0.44 13.01 -0.98
C TYR A 41 -0.36 12.85 -2.51
N LEU A 42 0.34 13.75 -3.20
CA LEU A 42 0.54 13.66 -4.65
C LEU A 42 1.27 12.38 -5.05
N ALA A 43 2.33 12.01 -4.30
CA ALA A 43 3.04 10.77 -4.53
C ALA A 43 2.14 9.54 -4.33
N MET A 44 1.32 9.54 -3.28
CA MET A 44 0.34 8.48 -3.02
C MET A 44 -0.65 8.35 -4.18
N MET A 45 -1.20 9.46 -4.69
CA MET A 45 -2.08 9.44 -5.86
C MET A 45 -1.42 8.79 -7.08
N ASP A 46 -0.15 9.11 -7.35
CA ASP A 46 0.56 8.53 -8.50
C ASP A 46 0.91 7.05 -8.31
N ILE A 47 1.14 6.62 -7.07
CA ILE A 47 1.34 5.21 -6.73
C ILE A 47 0.03 4.44 -6.92
N THR A 48 -1.07 4.92 -6.35
CA THR A 48 -2.37 4.22 -6.37
C THR A 48 -2.98 4.17 -7.77
N LYS A 49 -2.76 5.18 -8.61
CA LYS A 49 -3.13 5.12 -10.06
C LYS A 49 -2.56 3.89 -10.78
N LYS A 50 -1.41 3.37 -10.34
CA LYS A 50 -0.75 2.20 -10.96
C LYS A 50 -1.18 0.88 -10.32
N TRP A 51 -1.96 0.91 -9.23
CA TRP A 51 -2.44 -0.28 -8.54
C TRP A 51 -3.69 -0.83 -9.21
N THR A 52 -3.54 -1.25 -10.47
CA THR A 52 -4.62 -1.83 -11.28
C THR A 52 -4.63 -3.36 -11.26
N GLY A 53 -3.58 -3.98 -10.71
CA GLY A 53 -3.44 -5.43 -10.66
C GLY A 53 -4.42 -6.09 -9.69
N HIS A 54 -5.06 -7.18 -10.14
CA HIS A 54 -5.85 -8.05 -9.29
C HIS A 54 -4.96 -9.16 -8.69
N ARG A 55 -5.21 -9.51 -7.42
CA ARG A 55 -4.46 -10.55 -6.73
C ARG A 55 -5.02 -11.93 -7.13
N GLN A 56 -4.18 -12.84 -7.62
CA GLN A 56 -4.64 -14.10 -8.21
C GLN A 56 -5.40 -15.03 -7.23
N ASP A 57 -5.00 -15.04 -5.96
CA ASP A 57 -5.58 -15.85 -4.88
C ASP A 57 -6.77 -15.15 -4.17
N TRP A 58 -7.28 -14.03 -4.70
CA TRP A 58 -8.34 -13.25 -4.05
C TRP A 58 -9.62 -14.06 -3.82
N GLY A 59 -10.07 -14.85 -4.80
CA GLY A 59 -11.28 -15.66 -4.64
C GLY A 59 -11.20 -16.64 -3.47
N GLN A 60 -10.06 -17.30 -3.28
CA GLN A 60 -9.85 -18.22 -2.16
C GLN A 60 -9.77 -17.47 -0.82
N ILE A 61 -9.12 -16.31 -0.79
CA ILE A 61 -9.03 -15.46 0.40
C ILE A 61 -10.42 -14.98 0.80
N HIS A 62 -11.21 -14.51 -0.16
CA HIS A 62 -12.56 -14.01 0.05
C HIS A 62 -13.46 -15.07 0.69
N SER A 63 -13.55 -16.27 0.10
CA SER A 63 -14.37 -17.35 0.65
C SER A 63 -13.92 -17.79 2.04
N GLN A 64 -12.60 -17.76 2.33
CA GLN A 64 -12.11 -18.03 3.69
C GLN A 64 -12.55 -16.95 4.67
N LEU A 65 -12.46 -15.68 4.30
CA LEU A 65 -12.90 -14.56 5.14
C LEU A 65 -14.41 -14.60 5.38
N GLU A 66 -15.22 -14.88 4.35
CA GLU A 66 -16.68 -15.04 4.50
C GLU A 66 -17.03 -16.10 5.54
N ILE A 67 -16.39 -17.27 5.51
CA ILE A 67 -16.61 -18.34 6.50
C ILE A 67 -16.12 -17.94 7.90
N PHE A 68 -14.98 -17.25 8.01
CA PHE A 68 -14.41 -16.88 9.32
C PHE A 68 -15.19 -15.77 10.02
N PHE A 69 -15.84 -14.90 9.26
CA PHE A 69 -16.60 -13.74 9.74
C PHE A 69 -18.09 -13.85 9.39
N GLU A 70 -18.59 -15.08 9.21
CA GLU A 70 -20.01 -15.36 9.11
C GLU A 70 -20.64 -15.05 10.47
N GLU A 71 -21.27 -13.87 10.55
CA GLU A 71 -22.18 -13.44 11.63
C GLU A 71 -23.60 -13.35 11.05
#